data_AF-A7RX58-F1
#
_entry.id   AF-A7RX58-F1
#
_cell.length_a   1.000
_cell.length_b   1.000
_cell.length_c   1.000
_cell.angle_alpha   90.00
_cell.angle_beta   90.00
_cell.angle_gamma   90.00
#
_symmetry.space_group_name_H-M   'P 1'
#
loop_
_entity.id
_entity.type
_entity.pdbx_description
1 polymer ?
#
loop_
_entity_poly.entity_id
_entity_poly.type
_entity_poly.pdbx_seq_one_letter_code
_entity_poly.pdbx_strand_id
1 'polypeptide(L)'
;MKNEKLKSYTSKVKMAASAASATSFATPGSVFAMVDNILCAVANARHNKTYIVKFVPMVKQITKVLNGADASFIRHAEFYSDLRETLKKIEQHVKECSLRGKWAKKLMAKKDQKMLEEMGRHIDHLITRIVFSFAQRVELMNIARQKAAQKKLNFSVIEEEDDVDTNPSESETSSTYGETASLASVEDSSIGLER
;
A
#
# COMPACT_ATOMS: atom_id res chain seq x y z
N MET A 1 -70.48 2.12 19.96
CA MET A 1 -69.37 2.94 20.52
C MET A 1 -68.68 2.15 21.61
N LYS A 2 -67.40 1.82 21.42
CA LYS A 2 -66.30 1.74 22.42
C LYS A 2 -65.11 1.04 21.75
N ASN A 3 -64.21 1.87 21.22
CA ASN A 3 -62.92 1.47 20.68
C ASN A 3 -61.92 1.41 21.83
N GLU A 4 -61.38 0.24 22.16
CA GLU A 4 -60.22 0.12 23.04
C GLU A 4 -58.94 -0.11 22.23
N LYS A 5 -58.04 0.85 22.38
CA LYS A 5 -56.75 0.96 21.70
C LYS A 5 -55.78 -0.09 22.25
N LEU A 6 -55.38 -1.07 21.44
CA LEU A 6 -54.15 -1.82 21.70
C LEU A 6 -52.94 -0.94 21.37
N LYS A 7 -52.22 -0.51 22.41
CA LYS A 7 -50.89 0.10 22.30
C LYS A 7 -49.88 -0.98 21.92
N SER A 8 -49.50 -1.03 20.65
CA SER A 8 -48.39 -1.84 20.17
C SER A 8 -47.06 -1.21 20.61
N TYR A 9 -46.37 -1.87 21.53
CA TYR A 9 -45.03 -1.52 21.97
C TYR A 9 -44.03 -1.86 20.85
N THR A 10 -43.53 -0.85 20.15
CA THR A 10 -42.38 -0.99 19.25
C THR A 10 -41.10 -1.04 20.08
N SER A 11 -40.65 -2.26 20.39
CA SER A 11 -39.31 -2.49 20.93
C SER A 11 -38.27 -2.10 19.87
N LYS A 12 -37.62 -0.95 20.05
CA LYS A 12 -36.46 -0.54 19.26
C LYS A 12 -35.28 -1.42 19.65
N VAL A 13 -35.16 -2.58 19.01
CA VAL A 13 -33.91 -3.35 19.01
C VAL A 13 -32.90 -2.57 18.16
N LYS A 14 -32.08 -1.75 18.82
CA LYS A 14 -30.82 -1.27 18.24
C LYS A 14 -29.92 -2.49 18.10
N MET A 15 -29.99 -3.16 16.95
CA MET A 15 -28.98 -4.14 16.59
C MET A 15 -27.66 -3.37 16.42
N ALA A 16 -26.79 -3.51 17.41
CA ALA A 16 -25.37 -3.19 17.28
C ALA A 16 -24.88 -3.92 16.03
N ALA A 17 -24.42 -3.15 15.04
CA ALA A 17 -23.72 -3.70 13.90
C ALA A 17 -22.60 -4.58 14.45
N SER A 18 -22.75 -5.89 14.25
CA SER A 18 -21.72 -6.88 14.53
C SER A 18 -20.43 -6.37 13.91
N ALA A 19 -19.54 -5.87 14.76
CA ALA A 19 -18.15 -5.59 14.44
C ALA A 19 -17.48 -6.93 14.14
N ALA A 20 -17.76 -7.48 12.96
CA ALA A 20 -16.95 -8.49 12.36
C ALA A 20 -15.64 -7.81 11.97
N SER A 21 -14.72 -7.72 12.95
CA SER A 21 -13.32 -7.40 12.80
C SER A 21 -13.04 -6.30 11.77
N ALA A 22 -13.43 -5.06 12.08
CA ALA A 22 -12.92 -3.90 11.36
C ALA A 22 -11.42 -3.83 11.62
N THR A 23 -10.65 -4.45 10.73
CA THR A 23 -9.21 -4.35 10.71
C THR A 23 -8.87 -2.87 10.64
N SER A 24 -7.90 -2.41 11.43
CA SER A 24 -7.44 -1.02 11.56
C SER A 24 -7.07 -0.34 10.21
N PHE A 25 -7.19 -1.04 9.09
CA PHE A 25 -6.85 -0.65 7.73
C PHE A 25 -8.05 -0.08 6.95
N ALA A 26 -9.29 -0.30 7.40
CA ALA A 26 -10.51 0.15 6.73
C ALA A 26 -10.94 1.58 7.13
N THR A 27 -9.99 2.51 7.22
CA THR A 27 -10.30 3.94 7.42
C THR A 27 -11.07 4.48 6.20
N PRO A 28 -12.07 5.36 6.37
CA PRO A 28 -12.76 5.98 5.25
C PRO A 28 -11.79 6.57 4.22
N GLY A 29 -11.97 6.20 2.94
CA GLY A 29 -11.11 6.64 1.85
C GLY A 29 -9.80 5.86 1.66
N SER A 30 -9.52 4.85 2.50
CA SER A 30 -8.41 3.92 2.27
C SER A 30 -8.70 2.98 1.10
N VAL A 31 -7.64 2.38 0.55
CA VAL A 31 -7.73 1.36 -0.50
C VAL A 31 -8.60 0.18 -0.05
N PHE A 32 -8.48 -0.25 1.21
CA PHE A 32 -9.27 -1.34 1.77
C PHE A 32 -10.75 -0.98 1.88
N ALA A 33 -11.07 0.26 2.30
CA ALA A 33 -12.44 0.72 2.31
C ALA A 33 -13.06 0.78 0.89
N MET A 34 -12.27 1.16 -0.13
CA MET A 34 -12.73 1.12 -1.52
C MET A 34 -13.01 -0.30 -1.99
N VAL A 35 -12.14 -1.25 -1.65
CA VAL A 35 -12.35 -2.67 -1.94
C VAL A 35 -13.65 -3.17 -1.31
N ASP A 36 -13.88 -2.89 -0.03
CA ASP A 36 -15.08 -3.33 0.67
C ASP A 36 -16.35 -2.71 0.07
N ASN A 37 -16.29 -1.43 -0.31
CA ASN A 37 -17.39 -0.74 -0.98
C ASN A 37 -17.74 -1.41 -2.32
N ILE A 38 -16.73 -1.80 -3.11
CA ILE A 38 -16.94 -2.49 -4.39
C ILE A 38 -17.59 -3.86 -4.14
N LEU A 39 -17.05 -4.66 -3.21
CA LEU A 39 -17.59 -5.99 -2.91
C LEU A 39 -19.03 -5.91 -2.39
N CYS A 40 -19.32 -4.93 -1.54
CA CYS A 40 -20.66 -4.64 -1.04
C CYS A 40 -21.61 -4.21 -2.17
N ALA A 41 -21.16 -3.33 -3.07
CA ALA A 41 -21.95 -2.90 -4.22
C ALA A 41 -22.28 -4.08 -5.16
N VAL A 42 -21.32 -4.98 -5.40
CA VAL A 42 -21.56 -6.20 -6.19
C VAL A 42 -22.59 -7.11 -5.50
N ALA A 43 -22.48 -7.32 -4.19
CA ALA A 43 -23.41 -8.17 -3.43
C ALA A 43 -24.85 -7.62 -3.46
N ASN A 44 -25.00 -6.30 -3.35
CA ASN A 44 -26.29 -5.63 -3.27
C ASN A 44 -26.95 -5.33 -4.62
N ALA A 45 -26.23 -5.48 -5.73
CA ALA A 45 -26.73 -5.15 -7.04
C ALA A 45 -27.91 -6.04 -7.45
N ARG A 46 -29.01 -5.43 -7.94
CA ARG A 46 -30.22 -6.16 -8.37
C ARG A 46 -30.18 -6.56 -9.84
N HIS A 47 -29.44 -5.82 -10.66
CA HIS A 47 -29.34 -6.02 -12.09
C HIS A 47 -27.90 -6.35 -12.51
N ASN A 48 -27.77 -6.98 -13.67
CA ASN A 48 -26.47 -7.27 -14.32
C ASN A 48 -25.46 -8.06 -13.47
N LYS A 49 -25.94 -8.83 -12.47
CA LYS A 49 -25.14 -9.69 -11.58
C LYS A 49 -24.07 -10.52 -12.29
N THR A 50 -24.44 -11.22 -13.36
CA THR A 50 -23.52 -12.08 -14.14
C THR A 50 -22.31 -11.33 -14.68
N TYR A 51 -22.46 -10.03 -14.96
CA TYR A 51 -21.36 -9.21 -15.45
C TYR A 51 -20.55 -8.62 -14.29
N ILE A 52 -21.20 -7.97 -13.32
CA ILE A 52 -20.51 -7.30 -12.20
C ILE A 52 -19.78 -8.28 -11.27
N VAL A 53 -20.25 -9.53 -11.15
CA VAL A 53 -19.58 -10.55 -10.32
C VAL A 53 -18.18 -10.87 -10.83
N LYS A 54 -17.88 -10.59 -12.11
CA LYS A 54 -16.56 -10.78 -12.71
C LYS A 54 -15.50 -9.85 -12.11
N PHE A 55 -15.88 -8.74 -11.44
CA PHE A 55 -14.94 -7.87 -10.72
C PHE A 55 -14.51 -8.44 -9.37
N VAL A 56 -15.30 -9.34 -8.76
CA VAL A 56 -14.97 -9.94 -7.45
C VAL A 56 -13.60 -10.61 -7.43
N PRO A 57 -13.24 -11.52 -8.36
CA PRO A 57 -11.92 -12.14 -8.36
C PRO A 57 -10.79 -11.11 -8.53
N MET A 58 -10.99 -10.10 -9.39
CA MET A 58 -9.98 -9.05 -9.63
C MET A 58 -9.70 -8.24 -8.35
N VAL A 59 -10.76 -7.80 -7.67
CA VAL A 59 -10.66 -7.02 -6.43
C VAL A 59 -10.04 -7.87 -5.31
N LYS A 60 -10.40 -9.16 -5.21
CA LYS A 60 -9.80 -10.08 -4.23
C LYS A 60 -8.31 -10.32 -4.46
N GLN A 61 -7.85 -10.37 -5.71
CA GLN A 61 -6.42 -10.49 -6.01
C GLN A 61 -5.65 -9.27 -5.51
N ILE A 62 -6.19 -8.06 -5.72
CA ILE A 62 -5.62 -6.82 -5.17
C ILE A 62 -5.49 -6.91 -3.64
N THR A 63 -6.56 -7.31 -2.94
CA THR A 63 -6.52 -7.49 -1.48
C THR A 63 -5.45 -8.49 -1.06
N LYS A 64 -5.32 -9.60 -1.80
CA LYS A 64 -4.35 -10.66 -1.49
C LYS A 64 -2.91 -10.14 -1.57
N VAL A 65 -2.56 -9.39 -2.61
CA VAL A 65 -1.19 -8.88 -2.75
C VAL A 65 -0.88 -7.73 -1.81
N LEU A 66 -1.89 -7.00 -1.35
CA LEU A 66 -1.74 -5.98 -0.31
C LEU A 66 -1.81 -6.54 1.11
N ASN A 67 -2.07 -7.84 1.27
CA ASN A 67 -2.22 -8.44 2.59
C ASN A 67 -0.89 -8.42 3.35
N GLY A 68 -0.93 -8.06 4.64
CA GLY A 68 0.26 -7.93 5.48
C GLY A 68 1.09 -6.67 5.22
N ALA A 69 0.65 -5.80 4.32
CA ALA A 69 1.31 -4.54 4.04
C ALA A 69 0.93 -3.45 5.04
N ASP A 70 1.93 -2.67 5.46
CA ASP A 70 1.69 -1.49 6.27
C ASP A 70 0.91 -0.43 5.46
N ALA A 71 -0.11 0.17 6.07
CA ALA A 71 -0.88 1.26 5.49
C ALA A 71 0.02 2.45 5.12
N SER A 72 1.07 2.73 5.91
CA SER A 72 2.02 3.79 5.57
C SER A 72 2.79 3.47 4.30
N PHE A 73 3.27 2.24 4.16
CA PHE A 73 3.95 1.78 2.94
C PHE A 73 3.06 1.94 1.71
N ILE A 74 1.82 1.44 1.78
CA ILE A 74 0.87 1.52 0.66
C ILE A 74 0.65 2.96 0.23
N ARG A 75 0.44 3.89 1.18
CA ARG A 75 0.15 5.31 0.85
C ARG A 75 1.30 6.03 0.16
N HIS A 76 2.54 5.64 0.43
CA HIS A 76 3.74 6.27 -0.15
C HIS A 76 4.31 5.50 -1.34
N ALA A 77 3.73 4.35 -1.68
CA ALA A 77 4.20 3.56 -2.81
C ALA A 77 3.83 4.23 -4.14
N GLU A 78 4.70 4.09 -5.14
CA GLU A 78 4.50 4.65 -6.49
C GLU A 78 3.23 4.12 -7.17
N PHE A 79 2.78 2.91 -6.83
CA PHE A 79 1.57 2.32 -7.39
C PHE A 79 0.28 2.89 -6.78
N TYR A 80 0.35 3.71 -5.73
CA TYR A 80 -0.83 4.08 -4.93
C TYR A 80 -1.86 4.89 -5.71
N SER A 81 -1.43 5.88 -6.50
CA SER A 81 -2.33 6.71 -7.31
C SER A 81 -3.15 5.85 -8.26
N ASP A 82 -2.46 4.96 -8.97
CA ASP A 82 -3.02 4.14 -10.03
C ASP A 82 -3.93 3.05 -9.47
N LEU A 83 -3.55 2.47 -8.33
CA LEU A 83 -4.38 1.56 -7.56
C LEU A 83 -5.68 2.23 -7.13
N ARG A 84 -5.61 3.43 -6.56
CA ARG A 84 -6.78 4.18 -6.08
C ARG A 84 -7.70 4.57 -7.25
N GLU A 85 -7.12 5.03 -8.35
CA GLU A 85 -7.88 5.39 -9.55
C GLU A 85 -8.59 4.16 -10.15
N THR A 86 -7.88 3.03 -10.24
CA THR A 86 -8.42 1.77 -10.74
C THR A 86 -9.60 1.29 -9.91
N LEU A 87 -9.46 1.29 -8.59
CA LEU A 87 -10.56 0.91 -7.69
C LEU A 87 -11.77 1.84 -7.84
N LYS A 88 -11.56 3.15 -8.00
CA LYS A 88 -12.66 4.09 -8.28
C LYS A 88 -13.35 3.80 -9.61
N LYS A 89 -12.60 3.50 -10.68
CA LYS A 89 -13.16 3.14 -11.99
C LYS A 89 -14.01 1.86 -11.89
N ILE A 90 -13.53 0.85 -11.17
CA ILE A 90 -14.28 -0.37 -10.91
C ILE A 90 -15.56 -0.06 -10.13
N GLU A 91 -15.46 0.71 -9.04
CA GLU A 91 -16.60 1.07 -8.21
C GLU A 91 -17.68 1.80 -9.02
N GLN A 92 -17.27 2.80 -9.80
CA GLN A 92 -18.18 3.55 -10.67
C GLN A 92 -18.84 2.61 -11.68
N HIS A 93 -18.07 1.75 -12.35
CA HIS A 93 -18.62 0.85 -13.36
C HIS A 93 -19.58 -0.18 -12.79
N VAL A 94 -19.29 -0.73 -11.60
CA VAL A 94 -20.21 -1.62 -10.87
C VAL A 94 -21.52 -0.89 -10.55
N LYS A 95 -21.45 0.36 -10.05
CA LYS A 95 -22.64 1.18 -9.76
C LYS A 95 -23.46 1.43 -11.02
N GLU A 96 -22.83 1.89 -12.10
CA GLU A 96 -23.51 2.11 -13.38
C GLU A 96 -24.18 0.84 -13.90
N CYS A 97 -23.45 -0.28 -13.91
CA CYS A 97 -23.99 -1.56 -14.35
C CYS A 97 -25.14 -2.05 -13.47
N SER A 98 -25.10 -1.79 -12.17
CA SER A 98 -26.17 -2.20 -11.24
C SER A 98 -27.50 -1.46 -11.47
N LEU A 99 -27.45 -0.26 -12.07
CA LEU A 99 -28.61 0.59 -12.35
C LEU A 99 -29.17 0.40 -13.77
N ARG A 100 -28.39 -0.16 -14.71
CA ARG A 100 -28.80 -0.31 -16.12
C ARG A 100 -29.94 -1.33 -16.30
N GLY A 101 -31.02 -0.90 -16.94
CA GLY A 101 -32.13 -1.76 -17.40
C GLY A 101 -31.74 -2.70 -18.56
N LYS A 102 -32.67 -3.61 -18.93
CA LYS A 102 -32.42 -4.70 -19.91
C LYS A 102 -31.94 -4.21 -21.28
N TRP A 103 -32.49 -3.11 -21.80
CA TRP A 103 -32.14 -2.59 -23.13
C TRP A 103 -30.74 -1.95 -23.15
N ALA A 104 -30.45 -1.08 -22.18
CA ALA A 104 -29.13 -0.48 -22.00
C ALA A 104 -28.04 -1.55 -21.79
N LYS A 105 -28.34 -2.62 -21.04
CA LYS A 105 -27.45 -3.78 -20.90
C LYS A 105 -27.11 -4.42 -22.25
N LYS A 106 -28.13 -4.68 -23.08
CA LYS A 106 -27.91 -5.33 -24.39
C LYS A 106 -27.06 -4.46 -25.30
N LEU A 107 -27.32 -3.14 -25.31
CA LEU A 107 -26.57 -2.17 -26.11
C LEU A 107 -25.09 -2.08 -25.67
N MET A 108 -24.83 -2.10 -24.36
CA MET A 108 -23.49 -1.90 -23.82
C MET A 108 -22.67 -3.19 -23.67
N ALA A 109 -23.25 -4.37 -23.89
CA ALA A 109 -22.61 -5.65 -23.56
C ALA A 109 -21.20 -5.84 -24.16
N LYS A 110 -20.99 -5.44 -25.42
CA LYS A 110 -19.66 -5.52 -26.08
C LYS A 110 -18.66 -4.54 -25.47
N LYS A 111 -19.10 -3.30 -25.20
CA LYS A 111 -18.27 -2.27 -24.56
C LYS A 111 -17.88 -2.69 -23.15
N ASP A 112 -18.84 -3.22 -22.40
CA ASP A 112 -18.66 -3.71 -21.04
C ASP A 112 -17.67 -4.89 -21.02
N GLN A 113 -17.75 -5.81 -21.98
CA GLN A 113 -16.80 -6.93 -22.08
C GLN A 113 -15.37 -6.44 -22.42
N LYS A 114 -15.21 -5.55 -23.40
CA LYS A 114 -13.90 -4.97 -23.72
C LYS A 114 -13.29 -4.22 -22.54
N MET A 115 -14.10 -3.42 -21.84
CA MET A 115 -13.64 -2.70 -20.65
C MET A 115 -13.20 -3.67 -19.55
N LEU A 116 -13.93 -4.76 -19.32
CA LEU A 116 -13.54 -5.77 -18.33
C LEU A 116 -12.17 -6.39 -18.65
N GLU A 117 -11.89 -6.68 -19.92
CA GLU A 117 -10.60 -7.21 -20.36
C GLU A 117 -9.47 -6.20 -20.21
N GLU A 118 -9.71 -4.94 -20.55
CA GLU A 118 -8.76 -3.84 -20.35
C GLU A 118 -8.46 -3.63 -18.85
N MET A 119 -9.50 -3.66 -18.02
CA MET A 119 -9.39 -3.56 -16.57
C MET A 119 -8.60 -4.74 -15.99
N GLY A 120 -8.86 -5.95 -16.46
CA GLY A 120 -8.10 -7.15 -16.06
C GLY A 120 -6.61 -6.98 -16.33
N ARG A 121 -6.22 -6.61 -17.56
CA ARG A 121 -4.82 -6.37 -17.92
C ARG A 121 -4.18 -5.27 -17.07
N HIS A 122 -4.92 -4.19 -16.80
CA HIS A 122 -4.41 -3.10 -15.97
C HIS A 122 -4.17 -3.54 -14.52
N ILE A 123 -5.08 -4.35 -13.97
CA ILE A 123 -4.94 -4.92 -12.62
C ILE A 123 -3.75 -5.89 -12.57
N ASP A 124 -3.54 -6.72 -13.57
CA ASP A 124 -2.39 -7.63 -13.63
C ASP A 124 -1.05 -6.85 -13.60
N HIS A 125 -0.99 -5.74 -14.34
CA HIS A 125 0.17 -4.84 -14.30
C HIS A 125 0.35 -4.18 -12.93
N LEU A 126 -0.73 -3.71 -12.31
CA LEU A 126 -0.69 -3.16 -10.95
C LEU A 126 -0.23 -4.19 -9.93
N ILE A 127 -0.73 -5.42 -10.00
CA ILE A 127 -0.31 -6.53 -9.14
C ILE A 127 1.20 -6.75 -9.25
N THR A 128 1.72 -6.76 -10.48
CA THR A 128 3.17 -6.92 -10.73
C THR A 128 3.97 -5.81 -10.04
N ARG A 129 3.55 -4.54 -10.20
CA ARG A 129 4.19 -3.40 -9.53
C ARG A 129 4.13 -3.49 -8.01
N ILE A 130 2.98 -3.89 -7.46
CA ILE A 130 2.79 -4.08 -6.02
C ILE A 130 3.77 -5.14 -5.49
N VAL A 131 3.81 -6.31 -6.11
CA VAL A 131 4.70 -7.41 -5.71
C VAL A 131 6.16 -7.00 -5.81
N PHE A 132 6.54 -6.30 -6.88
CA PHE A 132 7.90 -5.80 -7.07
C PHE A 132 8.29 -4.78 -5.97
N SER A 133 7.40 -3.84 -5.63
CA SER A 133 7.64 -2.90 -4.54
C SER A 133 7.80 -3.60 -3.18
N PHE A 134 7.09 -4.71 -2.93
CA PHE A 134 7.33 -5.53 -1.73
C PHE A 134 8.71 -6.18 -1.75
N ALA A 135 9.10 -6.77 -2.88
CA ALA A 135 10.41 -7.40 -3.03
C ALA A 135 11.53 -6.37 -2.77
N GLN A 136 11.44 -5.17 -3.35
CA GLN A 136 12.37 -4.08 -3.12
C GLN A 136 12.44 -3.68 -1.64
N ARG A 137 11.29 -3.56 -0.97
CA ARG A 137 11.24 -3.24 0.47
C ARG A 137 11.91 -4.32 1.32
N VAL A 138 11.63 -5.59 1.05
CA VAL A 138 12.23 -6.72 1.77
C VAL A 138 13.74 -6.73 1.57
N GLU A 139 14.21 -6.49 0.35
CA GLU A 139 15.63 -6.43 0.04
C GLU A 139 16.34 -5.29 0.79
N LEU A 140 15.76 -4.08 0.80
CA LEU A 140 16.29 -2.96 1.56
C LEU A 140 16.36 -3.26 3.07
N MET A 141 15.34 -3.93 3.61
CA MET A 141 15.34 -4.35 5.01
C MET A 141 16.41 -5.41 5.32
N ASN A 142 16.64 -6.35 4.40
CA ASN A 142 17.67 -7.37 4.55
C ASN A 142 19.08 -6.74 4.52
N ILE A 143 19.34 -5.84 3.58
CA ILE A 143 20.60 -5.09 3.51
C ILE A 143 20.83 -4.28 4.80
N ALA A 144 19.80 -3.61 5.31
CA ALA A 144 19.90 -2.85 6.56
C ALA A 144 20.22 -3.73 7.77
N ARG A 145 19.62 -4.93 7.85
CA ARG A 145 19.93 -5.91 8.91
C ARG A 145 21.37 -6.42 8.81
N GLN A 146 21.84 -6.73 7.60
CA GLN A 146 23.23 -7.17 7.37
C GLN A 146 24.23 -6.08 7.80
N LYS A 147 23.99 -4.82 7.41
CA LYS A 147 24.83 -3.68 7.83
C LYS A 147 24.80 -3.47 9.35
N ALA A 148 23.64 -3.61 9.99
CA ALA A 148 23.52 -3.51 11.44
C ALA A 148 24.25 -4.65 12.16
N ALA A 149 24.20 -5.88 11.63
CA ALA A 149 24.93 -7.02 12.18
C ALA A 149 26.46 -6.84 12.04
N GLN A 150 26.94 -6.36 10.89
CA GLN A 150 28.36 -6.03 10.70
C GLN A 150 28.82 -4.92 11.65
N LYS A 151 28.02 -3.86 11.84
CA LYS A 151 28.35 -2.79 12.78
C LYS A 151 28.45 -3.28 14.23
N LYS A 152 27.62 -4.24 14.64
CA LYS A 152 27.68 -4.86 15.97
C LYS A 152 28.96 -5.68 16.17
N LEU A 153 29.37 -6.46 15.17
CA LEU A 153 30.63 -7.21 15.22
C LEU A 153 31.84 -6.28 15.27
N ASN A 154 31.85 -5.21 14.47
CA ASN A 154 32.94 -4.24 14.51
C ASN A 154 33.01 -3.45 15.83
N PHE A 155 31.88 -3.28 16.53
CA PHE A 155 31.85 -2.67 17.86
C PHE A 155 32.32 -3.65 18.94
N SER A 156 31.94 -4.94 18.86
CA SER A 156 32.38 -5.94 19.85
C SER A 156 33.86 -6.29 19.75
N VAL A 157 34.47 -6.18 18.57
CA VAL A 157 35.93 -6.37 18.40
C VAL A 157 36.76 -5.29 19.10
N ILE A 158 36.17 -4.13 19.44
CA ILE A 158 36.87 -3.04 20.13
C ILE A 158 36.76 -3.18 21.66
N GLU A 159 35.86 -4.02 22.19
CA GLU A 159 35.66 -4.20 23.64
C GLU A 159 36.28 -5.51 24.20
N GLU A 160 37.08 -6.24 23.42
CA GLU A 160 37.79 -7.47 23.87
C GLU A 160 39.31 -7.28 24.07
N GLU A 161 39.79 -6.05 24.28
CA GLU A 161 41.16 -5.80 24.78
C GLU A 161 41.12 -4.90 26.02
N ASP A 162 40.70 -5.45 27.16
CA ASP A 162 41.05 -4.91 28.48
C ASP A 162 40.96 -6.03 29.52
N ASP A 163 42.11 -6.62 29.85
CA ASP A 163 42.50 -7.09 31.19
C ASP A 163 43.77 -7.97 31.10
N VAL A 164 44.97 -7.36 31.08
CA VAL A 164 46.12 -7.79 31.90
C VAL A 164 46.97 -6.56 32.27
N ASP A 165 47.09 -6.39 33.57
CA ASP A 165 47.66 -5.28 34.31
C ASP A 165 49.21 -5.32 34.39
N THR A 166 49.83 -4.12 34.36
CA THR A 166 51.11 -3.66 34.97
C THR A 166 52.47 -4.27 34.49
N ASN A 167 53.57 -3.57 34.18
CA ASN A 167 54.10 -2.20 34.48
C ASN A 167 55.35 -1.87 33.57
N PRO A 168 56.15 -0.77 33.72
CA PRO A 168 56.45 0.18 32.65
C PRO A 168 57.94 0.24 32.21
N SER A 169 58.23 0.79 31.03
CA SER A 169 59.55 1.37 30.74
C SER A 169 59.41 2.57 29.81
N GLU A 170 59.83 3.72 30.33
CA GLU A 170 59.96 5.01 29.67
C GLU A 170 61.00 4.98 28.55
N SER A 171 60.79 5.74 27.48
CA SER A 171 61.67 6.88 27.12
C SER A 171 61.26 7.50 25.76
N GLU A 172 60.74 8.72 25.87
CA GLU A 172 60.83 9.91 25.01
C GLU A 172 61.56 9.82 23.64
N THR A 173 61.02 10.50 22.61
CA THR A 173 61.51 11.83 22.16
C THR A 173 60.87 12.32 20.84
N SER A 174 60.63 13.63 20.79
CA SER A 174 60.84 14.55 19.64
C SER A 174 59.90 14.45 18.41
N SER A 175 58.96 15.38 18.17
CA SER A 175 59.11 16.76 17.64
C SER A 175 58.65 16.86 16.19
N THR A 176 57.71 17.79 15.91
CA THR A 176 57.81 18.86 14.89
C THR A 176 56.49 19.12 14.13
N TYR A 177 55.96 20.32 14.38
CA TYR A 177 55.17 21.26 13.56
C TYR A 177 54.68 20.88 12.14
N GLY A 178 53.46 21.34 11.81
CA GLY A 178 52.99 21.42 10.42
C GLY A 178 51.55 21.90 10.27
N GLU A 179 51.38 23.22 10.29
CA GLU A 179 50.14 23.98 10.16
C GLU A 179 49.69 24.14 8.69
N THR A 180 48.41 24.48 8.49
CA THR A 180 47.80 25.28 7.39
C THR A 180 47.10 24.63 6.17
N ALA A 181 45.88 25.16 5.98
CA ALA A 181 45.18 25.56 4.74
C ALA A 181 44.83 24.48 3.69
N SER A 182 43.53 24.22 3.43
CA SER A 182 42.59 25.07 2.66
C SER A 182 42.99 25.25 1.20
N LEU A 183 42.18 24.76 0.27
CA LEU A 183 41.84 25.45 -0.99
C LEU A 183 40.66 24.77 -1.69
N ALA A 184 39.65 25.59 -1.99
CA ALA A 184 38.54 25.32 -2.87
C ALA A 184 38.95 25.44 -4.35
N SER A 185 38.19 24.81 -5.25
CA SER A 185 37.67 25.42 -6.49
C SER A 185 36.77 24.39 -7.20
N VAL A 186 35.47 24.66 -7.36
CA VAL A 186 34.82 25.53 -8.37
C VAL A 186 34.56 24.78 -9.68
N GLU A 187 33.31 24.96 -10.10
CA GLU A 187 32.57 24.43 -11.23
C GLU A 187 33.26 24.64 -12.57
N ASP A 188 32.95 23.79 -13.56
CA ASP A 188 32.82 24.27 -14.93
C ASP A 188 31.57 23.65 -15.59
N SER A 189 30.71 24.54 -16.04
CA SER A 189 29.54 24.30 -16.87
C SER A 189 29.88 24.80 -18.27
N SER A 190 29.80 23.92 -19.27
CA SER A 190 29.77 24.35 -20.67
C SER A 190 28.81 23.47 -21.48
N ILE A 191 27.55 23.91 -21.48
CA ILE A 191 26.68 24.11 -22.65
C ILE A 191 27.36 23.96 -24.02
N GLY A 192 26.73 23.18 -24.91
CA GLY A 192 26.99 23.14 -26.35
C GLY A 192 25.73 22.78 -27.13
N LEU A 193 25.07 23.82 -27.64
CA LEU A 193 23.92 23.79 -28.55
C LEU A 193 24.41 23.63 -30.01
N GLU A 194 23.48 23.36 -30.94
CA GLU A 194 23.59 23.38 -32.42
C GLU A 194 24.02 22.04 -33.08
N ARG A 195 23.31 21.44 -34.06
CA ARG A 195 22.25 21.86 -35.00
C ARG A 195 21.26 20.71 -35.23
#